data_AF-A0A800C744-F1
#
_entry.id   AF-A0A800C744-F1
#
_cell.length_a   1.000
_cell.length_b   1.000
_cell.length_c   1.000
_cell.angle_alpha   90.00
_cell.angle_beta   90.00
_cell.angle_gamma   90.00
#
_symmetry.space_group_name_H-M   'P 1'
#
loop_
_entity.id
_entity.type
_entity.pdbx_description
1 polymer ?
#
loop_
_entity_poly.entity_id
_entity_poly.type
_entity_poly.pdbx_seq_one_letter_code
_entity_poly.pdbx_strand_id
1 'polypeptide(L)'
;ASAKSGGTIISTGNASNCHDYDCGYTFRCDSGVLLFSIRPEDAPEQNGYYRVHSKKGIPEHAWSHVAVIYSVKSNAVTFFINGEQAGQAPAKGRIVFRGCPLWIGAEPKFGGARPFHGFIREVKLYNRALSQDEIKKHFEATKGIASLKLETVEEKRLKALEERCTSTLRVRIIDAGTGEALCARVWVFGPDGKNYFPQKCLFARYRSRNKDKGYFYAFGGFEVKVPPGRIEVVAIRGFEFLPGRERFDLKHGEKKEAVIHMRRLVNMPEKGWWCGDYDIDAYKGSRIKDFSTACAICKAEGLNFVSLCSVPWWRKERCVAKSAHFIAGAGYEPGFAPAGHMDVVWS
;
A
#
# COMPACT_ATOMS: atom_id res chain seq x y z
N ALA A 1 7.25 3.01 -3.36
CA ALA A 1 7.25 1.75 -4.12
C ALA A 1 7.90 0.67 -3.25
N SER A 2 7.34 -0.54 -3.17
CA SER A 2 7.92 -1.61 -2.34
C SER A 2 9.27 -2.05 -2.90
N ALA A 3 10.18 -2.43 -2.01
CA ALA A 3 11.59 -2.76 -2.23
C ALA A 3 11.86 -4.04 -3.08
N LYS A 4 11.02 -4.36 -4.07
CA LYS A 4 11.16 -5.54 -4.93
C LYS A 4 10.75 -5.30 -6.38
N SER A 5 11.01 -4.10 -6.93
CA SER A 5 10.58 -3.76 -8.29
C SER A 5 11.77 -3.54 -9.21
N GLY A 6 12.13 -4.59 -9.94
CA GLY A 6 13.05 -4.55 -11.09
C GLY A 6 12.30 -4.51 -12.43
N GLY A 7 13.03 -4.41 -13.53
CA GLY A 7 12.51 -4.45 -14.89
C GLY A 7 13.54 -4.01 -15.93
N THR A 8 13.11 -3.94 -17.19
CA THR A 8 13.99 -3.68 -18.33
C THR A 8 14.26 -2.19 -18.52
N ILE A 9 15.53 -1.80 -18.45
CA ILE A 9 15.96 -0.41 -18.65
C ILE A 9 15.91 -0.08 -20.14
N ILE A 10 16.53 -0.92 -20.97
CA ILE A 10 16.58 -0.76 -22.43
C ILE A 10 16.70 -2.13 -23.12
N SER A 11 16.03 -2.30 -24.25
CA SER A 11 16.09 -3.53 -25.04
C SER A 11 15.93 -3.27 -26.54
N THR A 12 16.54 -4.10 -27.37
CA THR A 12 16.41 -4.09 -28.84
C THR A 12 15.87 -5.43 -29.34
N GLY A 13 14.94 -6.04 -28.60
CA GLY A 13 14.50 -7.42 -28.77
C GLY A 13 14.51 -8.17 -27.44
N ASN A 14 14.37 -9.49 -27.50
CA ASN A 14 14.44 -10.36 -26.34
C ASN A 14 15.54 -11.40 -26.55
N ALA A 15 16.71 -11.15 -25.98
CA ALA A 15 17.80 -12.12 -25.93
C ALA A 15 17.53 -13.30 -24.97
N SER A 16 16.26 -13.64 -24.70
CA SER A 16 15.86 -14.79 -23.89
C SER A 16 14.76 -15.62 -24.56
N ASN A 17 15.18 -16.75 -25.14
CA ASN A 17 14.43 -17.93 -25.60
C ASN A 17 12.94 -17.68 -25.97
N CYS A 18 12.69 -16.98 -27.07
CA CYS A 18 11.37 -16.97 -27.71
C CYS A 18 11.50 -16.76 -29.23
N HIS A 19 10.78 -17.57 -30.01
CA HIS A 19 10.95 -17.71 -31.46
C HIS A 19 10.81 -16.41 -32.29
N ASP A 20 10.04 -15.41 -31.81
CA ASP A 20 9.72 -14.22 -32.63
C ASP A 20 10.64 -13.00 -32.39
N TYR A 21 11.40 -12.96 -31.29
CA TYR A 21 12.23 -11.79 -30.89
C TYR A 21 13.64 -12.16 -30.43
N ASP A 22 14.14 -13.33 -30.85
CA ASP A 22 15.41 -13.89 -30.41
C ASP A 22 16.61 -13.18 -31.05
N CYS A 23 16.79 -11.92 -30.70
CA CYS A 23 17.70 -10.98 -31.35
C CYS A 23 18.07 -9.85 -30.38
N GLY A 24 19.20 -9.19 -30.65
CA GLY A 24 19.60 -7.97 -29.97
C GLY A 24 20.13 -8.19 -28.57
N TYR A 25 19.82 -7.22 -27.70
CA TYR A 25 20.24 -7.22 -26.31
C TYR A 25 19.15 -6.71 -25.38
N THR A 26 19.30 -7.03 -24.10
CA THR A 26 18.44 -6.55 -23.02
C THR A 26 19.30 -6.14 -21.84
N PHE A 27 19.18 -4.88 -21.41
CA PHE A 27 19.79 -4.38 -20.18
C PHE A 27 18.70 -4.08 -19.16
N ARG A 28 18.78 -4.70 -17.98
CA ARG A 28 17.74 -4.66 -16.96
C ARG A 28 18.33 -4.59 -15.55
N CYS A 29 17.47 -4.28 -14.59
CA CYS A 29 17.79 -4.34 -13.17
C CYS A 29 16.79 -5.26 -12.48
N ASP A 30 17.26 -6.32 -11.84
CA ASP A 30 16.45 -7.26 -11.06
C ASP A 30 16.90 -7.19 -9.60
N SER A 31 16.02 -6.71 -8.71
CA SER A 31 16.31 -6.61 -7.25
C SER A 31 17.64 -5.90 -6.95
N GLY A 32 17.92 -4.81 -7.65
CA GLY A 32 19.15 -4.02 -7.48
C GLY A 32 20.36 -4.55 -8.25
N VAL A 33 20.31 -5.75 -8.84
CA VAL A 33 21.40 -6.32 -9.64
C VAL A 33 21.18 -6.01 -11.12
N LEU A 34 22.21 -5.47 -11.76
CA LEU A 34 22.17 -5.21 -13.20
C LEU A 34 22.39 -6.51 -13.97
N LEU A 35 21.63 -6.69 -15.04
CA LEU A 35 21.74 -7.83 -15.94
C LEU A 35 21.77 -7.37 -17.39
N PHE A 36 22.69 -7.95 -18.15
CA PHE A 36 22.78 -7.78 -19.59
C PHE A 36 22.67 -9.12 -20.28
N SER A 37 21.71 -9.24 -21.20
CA SER A 37 21.57 -10.42 -22.06
C SER A 37 21.88 -10.05 -23.50
N ILE A 38 22.63 -10.90 -24.19
CA ILE A 38 22.90 -10.76 -25.62
C ILE A 38 22.72 -12.10 -26.32
N ARG A 39 22.23 -12.07 -27.55
CA ARG A 39 22.26 -13.22 -28.44
C ARG A 39 23.35 -13.02 -29.52
N PRO A 40 24.46 -13.78 -29.47
CA PRO A 40 25.48 -13.74 -30.50
C PRO A 40 25.01 -14.41 -31.79
N GLU A 41 25.71 -14.11 -32.89
CA GLU A 41 25.46 -14.68 -34.23
C GLU A 41 25.56 -16.20 -34.28
N ASP A 42 26.58 -16.76 -33.62
CA ASP A 42 26.83 -18.19 -33.57
C ASP A 42 26.03 -18.91 -32.47
N ALA A 43 25.01 -18.25 -31.91
CA ALA A 43 24.15 -18.83 -30.89
C ALA A 43 23.38 -20.04 -31.45
N PRO A 44 23.39 -21.21 -30.78
CA PRO A 44 22.48 -22.29 -31.13
C PRO A 44 21.02 -21.79 -31.06
N GLU A 45 20.14 -22.36 -31.88
CA GLU A 45 18.74 -21.93 -31.99
C GLU A 45 18.01 -21.91 -30.64
N GLN A 46 18.37 -22.82 -29.72
CA GLN A 46 17.86 -22.87 -28.34
C GLN A 46 18.95 -22.51 -27.32
N ASN A 47 18.60 -21.69 -26.31
CA ASN A 47 19.45 -21.34 -25.16
C ASN A 47 20.84 -20.71 -25.48
N GLY A 48 21.06 -20.24 -26.71
CA GLY A 48 22.34 -19.66 -27.13
C GLY A 48 22.60 -18.21 -26.71
N TYR A 49 22.17 -17.75 -25.53
CA TYR A 49 22.36 -16.37 -25.10
C TYR A 49 23.35 -16.24 -23.93
N TYR A 50 24.13 -15.16 -23.92
CA TYR A 50 24.86 -14.77 -22.71
C TYR A 50 23.92 -14.01 -21.79
N ARG A 51 23.91 -14.37 -20.51
CA ARG A 51 23.26 -13.61 -19.45
C ARG A 51 24.28 -13.31 -18.37
N VAL A 52 24.63 -12.04 -18.26
CA VAL A 52 25.70 -11.58 -17.36
C VAL A 52 25.12 -10.63 -16.33
N HIS A 53 25.62 -10.72 -15.09
CA HIS A 53 25.18 -9.91 -13.96
C HIS A 53 26.31 -8.99 -13.46
N SER A 54 25.95 -7.85 -12.89
CA SER A 54 26.87 -7.08 -12.05
C SER A 54 27.17 -7.85 -10.76
N LYS A 55 28.37 -7.65 -10.21
CA LYS A 55 28.79 -8.16 -8.90
C LYS A 55 28.37 -7.22 -7.77
N LYS A 56 28.20 -5.93 -8.06
CA LYS A 56 27.65 -4.93 -7.13
C LYS A 56 26.17 -4.64 -7.46
N GLY A 57 25.39 -4.33 -6.43
CA GLY A 57 24.03 -3.82 -6.58
C GLY A 57 23.97 -2.29 -6.64
N ILE A 58 22.88 -1.75 -7.17
CA ILE A 58 22.58 -0.31 -7.06
C ILE A 58 22.02 0.01 -5.66
N PRO A 59 22.32 1.20 -5.11
CA PRO A 59 21.66 1.69 -3.90
C PRO A 59 20.13 1.75 -4.04
N GLU A 60 19.41 1.38 -2.98
CA GLU A 60 17.95 1.50 -2.94
C GLU A 60 17.52 2.96 -2.80
N HIS A 61 16.34 3.28 -3.37
CA HIS A 61 15.69 4.59 -3.23
C HIS A 61 16.52 5.80 -3.68
N ALA A 62 17.55 5.59 -4.51
CA ALA A 62 18.42 6.64 -5.02
C ALA A 62 18.61 6.55 -6.54
N TRP A 63 18.83 7.69 -7.17
CA TRP A 63 19.30 7.75 -8.56
C TRP A 63 20.67 7.10 -8.67
N SER A 64 20.83 6.23 -9.65
CA SER A 64 22.11 5.58 -9.97
C SER A 64 22.43 5.78 -11.44
N HIS A 65 23.67 6.18 -11.73
CA HIS A 65 24.20 6.12 -13.08
C HIS A 65 24.64 4.68 -13.35
N VAL A 66 24.04 4.04 -14.34
CA VAL A 66 24.36 2.65 -14.70
C VAL A 66 24.81 2.59 -16.15
N ALA A 67 25.85 1.80 -16.40
CA ALA A 67 26.36 1.57 -17.74
C ALA A 67 26.77 0.11 -17.92
N VAL A 68 26.65 -0.37 -19.15
CA VAL A 68 27.13 -1.68 -19.57
C VAL A 68 27.90 -1.52 -20.86
N ILE A 69 29.08 -2.12 -20.92
CA ILE A 69 29.93 -2.16 -22.10
C ILE A 69 30.00 -3.59 -22.58
N TYR A 70 29.73 -3.78 -23.87
CA TYR A 70 29.99 -5.03 -24.55
C TYR A 70 31.06 -4.83 -25.63
N SER A 71 32.10 -5.66 -25.60
CA SER A 71 33.22 -5.55 -26.53
C SER A 71 33.59 -6.93 -27.08
N VAL A 72 33.47 -7.08 -28.39
CA VAL A 72 33.90 -8.29 -29.12
C VAL A 72 35.43 -8.39 -29.15
N LYS A 73 36.16 -7.26 -29.11
CA LYS A 73 37.63 -7.26 -29.09
C LYS A 73 38.19 -7.92 -27.82
N SER A 74 37.58 -7.62 -26.67
CA SER A 74 37.99 -8.16 -25.37
C SER A 74 37.14 -9.36 -24.94
N ASN A 75 36.18 -9.79 -25.75
CA ASN A 75 35.20 -10.85 -25.45
C ASN A 75 34.60 -10.73 -24.03
N ALA A 76 34.13 -9.53 -23.67
CA ALA A 76 33.63 -9.28 -22.32
C ALA A 76 32.44 -8.32 -22.28
N VAL A 77 31.59 -8.52 -21.26
CA VAL A 77 30.62 -7.56 -20.76
C VAL A 77 31.15 -6.97 -19.46
N THR A 78 31.19 -5.64 -19.35
CA THR A 78 31.61 -4.91 -18.14
C THR A 78 30.50 -4.00 -17.67
N PHE A 79 30.13 -4.07 -16.40
CA PHE A 79 29.14 -3.19 -15.77
C PHE A 79 29.82 -2.06 -15.02
N PHE A 80 29.14 -0.92 -14.96
CA PHE A 80 29.52 0.22 -14.15
C PHE A 80 28.32 0.77 -13.39
N ILE A 81 28.55 1.13 -12.13
CA ILE A 81 27.58 1.79 -11.26
C ILE A 81 28.26 3.02 -10.68
N ASN A 82 27.65 4.19 -10.87
CA ASN A 82 28.14 5.49 -10.39
C ASN A 82 29.61 5.75 -10.78
N GLY A 83 29.96 5.44 -12.03
CA GLY A 83 31.31 5.66 -12.59
C GLY A 83 32.34 4.59 -12.24
N GLU A 84 32.03 3.66 -11.32
CA GLU A 84 32.94 2.58 -10.92
C GLU A 84 32.59 1.26 -11.59
N GLN A 85 33.60 0.44 -11.89
CA GLN A 85 33.37 -0.91 -12.39
C GLN A 85 32.64 -1.76 -11.33
N ALA A 86 31.53 -2.36 -11.75
CA ALA A 86 30.61 -3.13 -10.93
C ALA A 86 30.61 -4.63 -11.26
N GLY A 87 31.50 -5.07 -12.15
CA GLY A 87 31.67 -6.48 -12.53
C GLY A 87 32.07 -6.63 -13.98
N GLN A 88 32.64 -7.78 -14.32
CA GLN A 88 32.97 -8.16 -15.69
C GLN A 88 32.80 -9.68 -15.83
N ALA A 89 32.33 -10.13 -16.99
CA ALA A 89 32.30 -11.54 -17.33
C ALA A 89 32.52 -11.75 -18.85
N PRO A 90 32.96 -12.96 -19.24
CA PRO A 90 33.20 -13.28 -20.65
C PRO A 90 31.89 -13.36 -21.45
N ALA A 91 31.91 -12.80 -22.65
CA ALA A 91 30.85 -12.91 -23.65
C ALA A 91 31.43 -12.57 -25.03
N LYS A 92 31.13 -13.35 -26.05
CA LYS A 92 31.74 -13.24 -27.39
C LYS A 92 30.70 -13.29 -28.51
N GLY A 93 31.13 -13.01 -29.73
CA GLY A 93 30.29 -13.02 -30.93
C GLY A 93 29.70 -11.66 -31.29
N ARG A 94 29.21 -11.49 -32.51
CA ARG A 94 28.50 -10.25 -32.89
C ARG A 94 27.05 -10.33 -32.44
N ILE A 95 26.47 -9.21 -31.97
CA ILE A 95 25.04 -9.14 -31.64
C ILE A 95 24.25 -9.13 -32.96
N VAL A 96 23.26 -10.00 -33.09
CA VAL A 96 22.39 -10.05 -34.27
C VAL A 96 21.13 -9.22 -34.05
N PHE A 97 20.82 -8.32 -34.98
CA PHE A 97 19.59 -7.54 -34.98
C PHE A 97 18.69 -8.00 -36.14
N ARG A 98 17.42 -8.29 -35.86
CA ARG A 98 16.42 -8.77 -36.84
C ARG A 98 15.19 -7.87 -36.87
N GLY A 99 15.40 -6.57 -37.06
CA GLY A 99 14.30 -5.59 -37.11
C GLY A 99 13.55 -5.37 -35.79
N CYS A 100 14.06 -5.91 -34.67
CA CYS A 100 13.51 -5.75 -33.34
C CYS A 100 13.59 -4.25 -32.92
N PRO A 101 12.49 -3.60 -32.50
CA PRO A 101 12.48 -2.18 -32.13
C PRO A 101 13.25 -1.92 -30.82
N LEU A 102 13.83 -0.72 -30.70
CA LEU A 102 14.41 -0.24 -29.44
C LEU A 102 13.30 0.18 -28.48
N TRP A 103 13.30 -0.37 -27.27
CA TRP A 103 12.37 -0.05 -26.19
C TRP A 103 13.15 0.44 -24.97
N ILE A 104 12.62 1.47 -24.31
CA ILE A 104 13.11 1.97 -23.02
C ILE A 104 12.02 1.69 -21.99
N GLY A 105 12.38 1.10 -20.85
CA GLY A 105 11.45 0.84 -19.75
C GLY A 105 10.60 -0.42 -19.89
N ALA A 106 10.78 -1.23 -20.93
CA ALA A 106 10.14 -2.54 -21.09
C ALA A 106 10.83 -3.36 -22.20
N GLU A 107 10.43 -4.62 -22.34
CA GLU A 107 10.74 -5.47 -23.50
C GLU A 107 9.60 -5.42 -24.53
N PRO A 108 9.89 -5.42 -25.85
CA PRO A 108 8.87 -5.39 -26.90
C PRO A 108 7.95 -6.63 -26.90
N LYS A 109 8.35 -7.70 -26.20
CA LYS A 109 7.61 -8.95 -26.12
C LYS A 109 6.18 -8.72 -25.65
N PHE A 110 5.21 -9.28 -26.38
CA PHE A 110 3.77 -9.18 -26.09
C PHE A 110 3.28 -7.75 -25.84
N GLY A 111 3.93 -6.74 -26.44
CA GLY A 111 3.55 -5.34 -26.28
C GLY A 111 3.98 -4.68 -24.97
N GLY A 112 4.94 -5.24 -24.23
CA GLY A 112 5.51 -4.57 -23.04
C GLY A 112 5.78 -5.49 -21.85
N ALA A 113 6.55 -6.57 -22.05
CA ALA A 113 6.93 -7.45 -20.95
C ALA A 113 7.97 -6.80 -20.03
N ARG A 114 8.01 -7.25 -18.77
CA ARG A 114 8.98 -6.81 -17.73
C ARG A 114 9.11 -5.27 -17.63
N PRO A 115 8.01 -4.54 -17.39
CA PRO A 115 8.06 -3.10 -17.28
C PRO A 115 9.01 -2.68 -16.15
N PHE A 116 9.78 -1.62 -16.42
CA PHE A 116 10.64 -0.99 -15.44
C PHE A 116 9.80 -0.21 -14.43
N HIS A 117 10.06 -0.45 -13.15
CA HIS A 117 9.37 0.19 -12.05
C HIS A 117 10.29 1.22 -11.40
N GLY A 118 10.37 2.39 -12.02
CA GLY A 118 11.22 3.49 -11.57
C GLY A 118 11.27 4.61 -12.61
N PHE A 119 12.21 5.52 -12.42
CA PHE A 119 12.46 6.61 -13.35
C PHE A 119 13.72 6.32 -14.17
N ILE A 120 13.68 6.65 -15.46
CA ILE A 120 14.82 6.55 -16.38
C ILE A 120 15.06 7.95 -16.94
N ARG A 121 16.32 8.39 -16.99
CA ARG A 121 16.72 9.71 -17.50
C ARG A 121 18.09 9.64 -18.17
N GLU A 122 18.33 10.52 -19.15
CA GLU A 122 19.61 10.65 -19.87
C GLU A 122 20.12 9.35 -20.53
N VAL A 123 19.25 8.64 -21.26
CA VAL A 123 19.64 7.40 -21.95
C VAL A 123 20.56 7.71 -23.13
N LYS A 124 21.72 7.04 -23.18
CA LYS A 124 22.70 7.14 -24.27
C LYS A 124 23.09 5.75 -24.76
N LEU A 125 23.28 5.63 -26.07
CA LEU A 125 23.69 4.39 -26.74
C LEU A 125 24.85 4.69 -27.68
N TYR A 126 25.83 3.79 -27.71
CA TYR A 126 27.04 3.92 -28.51
C TYR A 126 27.26 2.68 -29.36
N ASN A 127 27.73 2.87 -30.59
CA ASN A 127 28.14 1.81 -31.51
C ASN A 127 29.62 1.37 -31.30
N ARG A 128 30.23 1.79 -30.18
CA ARG A 128 31.59 1.44 -29.78
C ARG A 128 31.66 1.17 -28.29
N ALA A 129 32.65 0.38 -27.87
CA ALA A 129 32.99 0.27 -26.46
C ALA A 129 33.59 1.60 -25.97
N LEU A 130 33.05 2.15 -24.88
CA LEU A 130 33.59 3.32 -24.21
C LEU A 130 34.79 2.94 -23.32
N SER A 131 35.65 3.89 -23.00
CA SER A 131 36.66 3.74 -21.96
C SER A 131 36.05 3.98 -20.57
N GLN A 132 36.73 3.51 -19.52
CA GLN A 132 36.31 3.78 -18.14
C GLN A 132 36.27 5.29 -17.83
N ASP A 133 37.20 6.08 -18.39
CA ASP A 133 37.22 7.53 -18.18
C ASP A 133 36.04 8.23 -18.85
N GLU A 134 35.58 7.73 -20.00
CA GLU A 134 34.35 8.23 -20.64
C GLU A 134 33.12 7.94 -19.77
N ILE A 135 33.03 6.73 -19.20
CA ILE A 135 31.96 6.37 -18.25
C ILE A 135 31.99 7.26 -17.01
N LYS A 136 33.17 7.52 -16.45
CA LYS A 136 33.31 8.45 -15.31
C LYS A 136 32.85 9.85 -15.69
N LYS A 137 33.25 10.39 -16.85
CA LYS A 137 32.79 11.70 -17.33
C LYS A 137 31.27 11.77 -17.49
N HIS A 138 30.64 10.70 -17.99
CA HIS A 138 29.18 10.63 -18.05
C HIS A 138 28.54 10.67 -16.66
N PHE A 139 29.07 9.90 -15.71
CA PHE A 139 28.59 9.94 -14.34
C PHE A 139 28.73 11.33 -13.73
N GLU A 140 29.90 11.97 -13.84
CA GLU A 140 30.17 13.32 -13.34
C GLU A 140 29.17 14.35 -13.89
N ALA A 141 28.89 14.31 -15.19
CA ALA A 141 27.90 15.18 -15.83
C ALA A 141 26.46 14.96 -15.33
N THR A 142 26.17 13.80 -14.74
CA THR A 142 24.84 13.45 -14.21
C THR A 142 24.71 13.59 -12.70
N LYS A 143 25.74 14.04 -11.97
CA LYS A 143 25.68 14.19 -10.50
C LYS A 143 24.52 15.07 -10.02
N GLY A 144 24.14 16.10 -10.78
CA GLY A 144 22.96 16.92 -10.46
C GLY A 144 21.63 16.16 -10.50
N ILE A 145 21.54 15.07 -11.28
CA ILE A 145 20.37 14.18 -11.28
C ILE A 145 20.37 13.31 -10.02
N ALA A 146 21.55 12.87 -9.55
CA ALA A 146 21.69 12.07 -8.35
C ALA A 146 21.17 12.79 -7.08
N SER A 147 21.25 14.13 -7.06
CA SER A 147 20.70 14.95 -5.97
C SER A 147 19.18 15.20 -6.04
N LEU A 148 18.50 14.75 -7.10
CA LEU A 148 17.04 14.93 -7.20
C LEU A 148 16.34 14.02 -6.20
N LYS A 149 15.59 14.63 -5.28
CA LYS A 149 14.74 13.91 -4.34
C LYS A 149 13.53 13.33 -5.08
N LEU A 150 13.42 12.00 -5.11
CA LEU A 150 12.25 11.30 -5.61
C LEU A 150 11.20 11.21 -4.51
N GLU A 151 10.30 12.19 -4.46
CA GLU A 151 9.17 12.14 -3.53
C GLU A 151 8.10 11.17 -4.07
N THR A 152 7.68 10.23 -3.24
CA THR A 152 6.55 9.36 -3.53
C THR A 152 5.24 10.15 -3.49
N VAL A 153 4.23 9.66 -4.20
CA VAL A 153 2.87 10.24 -4.15
C VAL A 153 2.35 10.27 -2.71
N GLU A 154 2.64 9.23 -1.92
CA GLU A 154 2.32 9.12 -0.50
C GLU A 154 3.03 10.20 0.35
N GLU A 155 4.33 10.42 0.18
CA GLU A 155 5.05 11.48 0.90
C GLU A 155 4.52 12.87 0.56
N LYS A 156 4.25 13.12 -0.73
CA LYS A 156 3.66 14.40 -1.16
C LYS A 156 2.27 14.60 -0.55
N ARG A 157 1.45 13.55 -0.48
CA ARG A 157 0.13 13.58 0.17
C ARG A 157 0.23 13.81 1.67
N LEU A 158 1.17 13.14 2.35
CA LEU A 158 1.36 13.28 3.79
C LEU A 158 1.81 14.70 4.14
N LYS A 159 2.79 15.24 3.42
CA LYS A 159 3.27 16.61 3.57
C LYS A 159 2.15 17.62 3.36
N ALA A 160 1.37 17.48 2.28
CA ALA A 160 0.22 18.34 2.01
C ALA A 160 -0.86 18.22 3.10
N LEU A 161 -1.04 17.05 3.71
CA LEU A 161 -1.96 16.86 4.83
C LEU A 161 -1.44 17.54 6.10
N GLU A 162 -0.15 17.44 6.40
CA GLU A 162 0.48 18.07 7.57
C GLU A 162 0.46 19.60 7.50
N GLU A 163 0.77 20.16 6.33
CA GLU A 163 0.71 21.61 6.08
C GLU A 163 -0.72 22.16 6.21
N ARG A 164 -1.71 21.36 5.80
CA ARG A 164 -3.12 21.76 5.84
C ARG A 164 -3.77 21.53 7.21
N CYS A 165 -3.45 20.44 7.89
CA CYS A 165 -4.08 20.04 9.15
C CYS A 165 -3.32 20.59 10.36
N THR A 166 -3.48 21.90 10.57
CA THR A 166 -2.73 22.63 11.59
C THR A 166 -3.38 22.61 12.96
N SER A 167 -4.67 22.28 13.03
CA SER A 167 -5.48 22.35 14.25
C SER A 167 -5.73 20.94 14.79
N THR A 168 -5.88 20.81 16.10
CA THR A 168 -6.10 19.53 16.78
C THR A 168 -7.45 19.55 17.49
N LEU A 169 -8.26 18.53 17.25
CA LEU A 169 -9.54 18.34 17.92
C LEU A 169 -9.49 17.04 18.74
N ARG A 170 -9.70 17.17 20.05
CA ARG A 170 -9.81 16.06 20.99
C ARG A 170 -11.27 15.95 21.44
N VAL A 171 -11.89 14.81 21.19
CA VAL A 171 -13.32 14.61 21.44
C VAL A 171 -13.52 13.45 22.39
N ARG A 172 -14.35 13.65 23.42
CA ARG A 172 -14.95 12.56 24.21
C ARG A 172 -16.38 12.32 23.74
N ILE A 173 -16.81 11.06 23.74
CA ILE A 173 -18.17 10.67 23.35
C ILE A 173 -18.80 10.04 24.58
N ILE A 174 -19.92 10.59 25.04
CA ILE A 174 -20.58 10.15 26.28
C ILE A 174 -22.07 9.93 26.12
N ASP A 175 -22.62 9.03 26.92
CA ASP A 175 -24.06 8.90 27.13
C ASP A 175 -24.54 10.13 27.91
N ALA A 176 -25.49 10.86 27.36
CA ALA A 176 -26.00 12.08 27.97
C ALA A 176 -26.74 11.82 29.30
N GLY A 177 -27.30 10.62 29.49
CA GLY A 177 -28.03 10.25 30.70
C GLY A 177 -27.12 9.74 31.82
N THR A 178 -26.13 8.90 31.50
CA THR A 178 -25.26 8.27 32.51
C THR A 178 -23.91 8.96 32.68
N GLY A 179 -23.46 9.75 31.69
CA GLY A 179 -22.13 10.35 31.66
C GLY A 179 -21.02 9.37 31.27
N GLU A 180 -21.35 8.10 31.01
CA GLU A 180 -20.38 7.06 30.66
C GLU A 180 -19.81 7.25 29.26
N ALA A 181 -18.56 6.81 29.06
CA ALA A 181 -17.90 6.86 27.76
C ALA A 181 -18.50 5.86 26.78
N LEU A 182 -18.84 6.34 25.57
CA LEU A 182 -19.42 5.52 24.51
C LEU A 182 -18.42 5.20 23.41
N CYS A 183 -18.51 3.97 22.91
CA CYS A 183 -17.90 3.61 21.64
C CYS A 183 -18.87 3.98 20.50
N ALA A 184 -18.38 4.53 19.41
CA ALA A 184 -19.23 4.98 18.32
C ALA A 184 -18.53 4.92 16.97
N ARG A 185 -19.34 4.85 15.91
CA ARG A 185 -18.92 5.13 14.55
C ARG A 185 -18.91 6.65 14.34
N VAL A 186 -17.81 7.19 13.83
CA VAL A 186 -17.56 8.64 13.77
C VAL A 186 -17.18 9.08 12.37
N TRP A 187 -17.76 10.21 11.96
CA TRP A 187 -17.34 11.01 10.82
C TRP A 187 -16.85 12.37 11.30
N VAL A 188 -15.71 12.81 10.79
CA VAL A 188 -15.19 14.18 10.99
C VAL A 188 -15.14 14.82 9.61
N PHE A 189 -15.97 15.83 9.37
CA PHE A 189 -16.05 16.58 8.13
C PHE A 189 -15.27 17.87 8.26
N GLY A 190 -14.34 18.12 7.34
CA GLY A 190 -13.66 19.41 7.24
C GLY A 190 -14.38 20.38 6.31
N PRO A 191 -13.93 21.65 6.28
CA PRO A 191 -14.49 22.70 5.43
C PRO A 191 -14.29 22.44 3.94
N ASP A 192 -13.38 21.54 3.57
CA ASP A 192 -13.08 21.13 2.21
C ASP A 192 -13.96 19.96 1.70
N GLY A 193 -14.96 19.54 2.50
CA GLY A 193 -15.86 18.44 2.17
C GLY A 193 -15.22 17.05 2.27
N LYS A 194 -14.03 16.93 2.85
CA LYS A 194 -13.34 15.65 3.08
C LYS A 194 -13.57 15.11 4.50
N ASN A 195 -13.32 13.80 4.66
CA ASN A 195 -13.29 13.18 5.98
C ASN A 195 -11.86 13.08 6.54
N TYR A 196 -11.74 13.34 7.83
CA TYR A 196 -10.47 13.31 8.57
C TYR A 196 -10.45 12.17 9.58
N PHE A 197 -9.28 11.56 9.75
CA PHE A 197 -9.11 10.33 10.52
C PHE A 197 -7.95 10.49 11.51
N PRO A 198 -8.08 9.98 12.75
CA PRO A 198 -6.94 9.82 13.65
C PRO A 198 -5.83 8.99 13.01
N GLN A 199 -4.57 9.25 13.37
CA GLN A 199 -3.40 8.55 12.79
C GLN A 199 -3.48 7.02 12.98
N LYS A 200 -3.98 6.56 14.13
CA LYS A 200 -4.19 5.15 14.45
C LYS A 200 -5.65 4.94 14.79
N CYS A 201 -6.43 4.47 13.82
CA CYS A 201 -7.83 4.15 14.02
C CYS A 201 -8.25 2.94 13.20
N LEU A 202 -9.31 2.28 13.65
CA LEU A 202 -10.04 1.32 12.85
C LEU A 202 -11.01 2.09 11.95
N PHE A 203 -10.83 2.03 10.63
CA PHE A 203 -11.57 2.88 9.70
C PHE A 203 -12.15 2.13 8.51
N ALA A 204 -13.09 2.82 7.87
CA ALA A 204 -13.83 2.45 6.69
C ALA A 204 -13.71 3.55 5.66
N ARG A 205 -13.29 3.23 4.43
CA ARG A 205 -13.42 4.14 3.29
C ARG A 205 -14.53 3.64 2.38
N TYR A 206 -15.29 4.55 1.78
CA TYR A 206 -16.30 4.16 0.80
C TYR A 206 -15.61 3.59 -0.44
N ARG A 207 -16.22 2.56 -1.06
CA ARG A 207 -15.66 1.88 -2.25
C ARG A 207 -15.64 2.76 -3.52
N SER A 208 -16.15 3.98 -3.47
CA SER A 208 -16.18 4.88 -4.63
C SER A 208 -14.78 5.40 -4.99
N ARG A 209 -14.66 6.05 -6.16
CA ARG A 209 -13.42 6.76 -6.58
C ARG A 209 -12.94 7.80 -5.56
N ASN A 210 -13.80 8.21 -4.61
CA ASN A 210 -13.48 9.21 -3.61
C ASN A 210 -12.96 8.58 -2.31
N LYS A 211 -11.67 8.21 -2.31
CA LYS A 211 -10.97 7.61 -1.16
C LYS A 211 -10.92 8.53 0.07
N ASP A 212 -11.25 9.81 -0.06
CA ASP A 212 -11.22 10.80 1.03
C ASP A 212 -12.51 10.80 1.88
N LYS A 213 -13.48 9.93 1.55
CA LYS A 213 -14.73 9.77 2.30
C LYS A 213 -14.80 8.44 3.06
N GLY A 214 -15.29 8.52 4.28
CA GLY A 214 -15.36 7.37 5.17
C GLY A 214 -15.62 7.74 6.63
N TYR A 215 -15.49 6.74 7.49
CA TYR A 215 -15.69 6.85 8.93
C TYR A 215 -14.66 6.02 9.69
N PHE A 216 -14.53 6.27 10.99
CA PHE A 216 -13.72 5.46 11.90
C PHE A 216 -14.50 5.08 13.15
N TYR A 217 -13.97 4.14 13.90
CA TYR A 217 -14.51 3.74 15.19
C TYR A 217 -13.72 4.43 16.31
N ALA A 218 -14.44 5.09 17.21
CA ALA A 218 -13.91 5.70 18.41
C ALA A 218 -14.34 4.89 19.64
N PHE A 219 -13.45 4.79 20.62
CA PHE A 219 -13.67 4.03 21.85
C PHE A 219 -13.60 4.97 23.05
N GLY A 220 -14.72 5.61 23.38
CA GLY A 220 -14.82 6.65 24.42
C GLY A 220 -14.38 8.05 23.97
N GLY A 221 -13.47 8.13 23.01
CA GLY A 221 -13.01 9.40 22.44
C GLY A 221 -11.96 9.22 21.35
N PHE A 222 -11.47 10.33 20.83
CA PHE A 222 -10.41 10.36 19.81
C PHE A 222 -9.69 11.72 19.78
N GLU A 223 -8.50 11.74 19.17
CA GLU A 223 -7.79 12.95 18.78
C GLU A 223 -7.53 12.92 17.28
N VAL A 224 -7.78 14.03 16.59
CA VAL A 224 -7.60 14.14 15.14
C VAL A 224 -7.01 15.51 14.77
N LYS A 225 -6.09 15.52 13.81
CA LYS A 225 -5.63 16.75 13.16
C LYS A 225 -6.55 17.12 12.00
N VAL A 226 -6.97 18.38 11.96
CA VAL A 226 -7.93 18.92 11.00
C VAL A 226 -7.47 20.29 10.50
N PRO A 227 -7.92 20.72 9.30
CA PRO A 227 -7.71 22.09 8.85
C PRO A 227 -8.42 23.10 9.77
N PRO A 228 -7.96 24.36 9.79
CA PRO A 228 -8.73 25.44 10.37
C PRO A 228 -10.04 25.66 9.58
N GLY A 229 -11.05 26.17 10.26
CA GLY A 229 -12.38 26.40 9.72
C GLY A 229 -13.45 25.55 10.39
N ARG A 230 -14.60 25.45 9.71
CA ARG A 230 -15.79 24.76 10.22
C ARG A 230 -15.62 23.25 10.12
N ILE A 231 -15.59 22.59 11.27
CA ILE A 231 -15.54 21.14 11.42
C ILE A 231 -16.89 20.65 11.92
N GLU A 232 -17.43 19.59 11.32
CA GLU A 232 -18.59 18.88 11.82
C GLU A 232 -18.19 17.47 12.23
N VAL A 233 -18.58 17.07 13.43
CA VAL A 233 -18.38 15.71 13.93
C VAL A 233 -19.73 15.05 14.12
N VAL A 234 -19.89 13.86 13.55
CA VAL A 234 -21.09 13.04 13.67
C VAL A 234 -20.71 11.70 14.29
N ALA A 235 -21.33 11.35 15.40
CA ALA A 235 -21.18 10.07 16.08
C ALA A 235 -22.50 9.29 16.05
N ILE A 236 -22.45 8.01 15.67
CA ILE A 236 -23.60 7.10 15.63
C ILE A 236 -23.23 5.82 16.38
N ARG A 237 -24.20 5.30 17.15
CA ARG A 237 -24.09 4.07 17.92
C ARG A 237 -25.44 3.37 17.93
N GLY A 238 -25.57 2.28 17.19
CA GLY A 238 -26.78 1.45 17.15
C GLY A 238 -28.06 2.22 16.85
N PHE A 239 -29.19 1.59 17.15
CA PHE A 239 -30.53 2.18 16.98
C PHE A 239 -31.12 2.72 18.29
N GLU A 240 -30.49 2.42 19.43
CA GLU A 240 -30.91 2.88 20.76
C GLU A 240 -30.49 4.32 21.08
N PHE A 241 -29.60 4.92 20.28
CA PHE A 241 -29.13 6.29 20.46
C PHE A 241 -29.46 7.15 19.26
N LEU A 242 -29.79 8.42 19.53
CA LEU A 242 -29.77 9.43 18.48
C LEU A 242 -28.34 9.74 18.04
N PRO A 243 -28.11 10.07 16.75
CA PRO A 243 -26.83 10.58 16.29
C PRO A 243 -26.40 11.82 17.08
N GLY A 244 -25.21 11.79 17.66
CA GLY A 244 -24.56 12.98 18.21
C GLY A 244 -23.97 13.80 17.07
N ARG A 245 -24.26 15.10 17.02
CA ARG A 245 -23.76 16.01 15.98
C ARG A 245 -23.28 17.30 16.62
N GLU A 246 -22.01 17.62 16.41
CA GLU A 246 -21.40 18.84 16.93
C GLU A 246 -20.64 19.58 15.83
N ARG A 247 -20.62 20.90 15.91
CA ARG A 247 -19.90 21.76 14.97
C ARG A 247 -18.95 22.68 15.70
N PHE A 248 -17.74 22.82 15.16
CA PHE A 248 -16.66 23.60 15.75
C PHE A 248 -16.05 24.50 14.69
N ASP A 249 -15.87 25.77 15.01
CA ASP A 249 -15.00 26.66 14.24
C ASP A 249 -13.63 26.69 14.91
N LEU A 250 -12.61 26.20 14.19
CA LEU A 250 -11.22 26.11 14.68
C LEU A 250 -10.32 27.13 13.99
N LYS A 251 -9.51 27.84 14.76
CA LYS A 251 -8.45 28.72 14.25
C LYS A 251 -7.19 27.90 13.91
N HIS A 252 -6.30 28.50 13.13
CA HIS A 252 -5.00 27.92 12.79
C HIS A 252 -4.20 27.60 14.06
N GLY A 253 -3.64 26.39 14.15
CA GLY A 253 -2.85 25.93 15.30
C GLY A 253 -3.66 25.64 16.57
N GLU A 254 -4.99 25.86 16.57
CA GLU A 254 -5.82 25.69 17.75
C GLU A 254 -5.88 24.22 18.19
N LYS A 255 -5.79 24.00 19.51
CA LYS A 255 -6.11 22.73 20.15
C LYS A 255 -7.41 22.88 20.89
N LYS A 256 -8.42 22.10 20.53
CA LYS A 256 -9.75 22.17 21.13
C LYS A 256 -10.15 20.83 21.73
N GLU A 257 -10.66 20.88 22.95
CA GLU A 257 -11.34 19.75 23.58
C GLU A 257 -12.85 19.93 23.45
N ALA A 258 -13.55 18.83 23.17
CA ALA A 258 -14.99 18.81 23.01
C ALA A 258 -15.60 17.52 23.54
N VAL A 259 -16.90 17.58 23.83
CA VAL A 259 -17.69 16.42 24.25
C VAL A 259 -18.88 16.30 23.32
N ILE A 260 -19.10 15.10 22.78
CA ILE A 260 -20.32 14.75 22.05
C ILE A 260 -21.22 13.99 23.00
N HIS A 261 -22.37 14.59 23.30
CA HIS A 261 -23.41 13.99 24.11
C HIS A 261 -24.35 13.18 23.19
N MET A 262 -24.46 11.88 23.43
CA MET A 262 -25.40 11.02 22.72
C MET A 262 -26.60 10.71 23.61
N ARG A 263 -27.79 11.09 23.16
CA ARG A 263 -29.04 10.81 23.88
C ARG A 263 -29.53 9.40 23.56
N ARG A 264 -29.66 8.57 24.59
CA ARG A 264 -30.33 7.28 24.51
C ARG A 264 -31.85 7.48 24.36
N LEU A 265 -32.45 6.79 23.40
CA LEU A 265 -33.90 6.78 23.16
C LEU A 265 -34.61 5.72 23.99
N VAL A 266 -33.99 4.55 24.11
CA VAL A 266 -34.52 3.39 24.83
C VAL A 266 -33.35 2.54 25.30
N ASN A 267 -33.48 1.91 26.46
CA ASN A 267 -32.58 0.86 26.92
C ASN A 267 -33.27 -0.48 26.67
N MET A 268 -32.97 -1.13 25.55
CA MET A 268 -33.55 -2.43 25.20
C MET A 268 -33.02 -3.56 26.10
N PRO A 269 -31.73 -3.57 26.49
CA PRO A 269 -31.21 -4.55 27.45
C PRO A 269 -31.93 -4.57 28.80
N GLU A 270 -32.29 -3.42 29.36
CA GLU A 270 -33.10 -3.35 30.59
C GLU A 270 -34.49 -3.97 30.44
N LYS A 271 -34.97 -4.10 29.19
CA LYS A 271 -36.24 -4.73 28.83
C LYS A 271 -36.10 -6.19 28.40
N GLY A 272 -34.90 -6.78 28.51
CA GLY A 272 -34.63 -8.15 28.08
C GLY A 272 -34.51 -8.33 26.57
N TRP A 273 -34.16 -7.27 25.83
CA TRP A 273 -33.93 -7.32 24.38
C TRP A 273 -32.49 -6.93 24.05
N TRP A 274 -31.84 -7.71 23.18
CA TRP A 274 -30.44 -7.52 22.82
C TRP A 274 -30.29 -7.41 21.31
N CYS A 275 -29.66 -6.33 20.83
CA CYS A 275 -29.36 -6.15 19.42
C CYS A 275 -28.21 -7.08 18.99
N GLY A 276 -28.32 -7.70 17.82
CA GLY A 276 -27.21 -8.51 17.32
C GLY A 276 -27.17 -8.68 15.81
N ASP A 277 -26.03 -9.18 15.34
CA ASP A 277 -25.79 -9.52 13.94
C ASP A 277 -25.31 -10.98 13.85
N TYR A 278 -25.97 -11.78 13.03
CA TYR A 278 -25.73 -13.21 12.92
C TYR A 278 -24.74 -13.59 11.80
N ASP A 279 -24.38 -12.66 10.91
CA ASP A 279 -23.60 -13.00 9.71
C ASP A 279 -22.50 -11.97 9.40
N ILE A 280 -21.52 -11.87 10.30
CA ILE A 280 -20.34 -11.05 10.07
C ILE A 280 -19.23 -11.86 9.40
N ASP A 281 -18.99 -11.57 8.12
CA ASP A 281 -17.91 -12.16 7.32
C ASP A 281 -16.51 -11.67 7.75
N ALA A 282 -15.71 -12.57 8.34
CA ALA A 282 -14.31 -12.32 8.70
C ALA A 282 -13.34 -13.19 7.87
N TYR A 283 -12.62 -12.57 6.92
CA TYR A 283 -11.69 -13.28 6.03
C TYR A 283 -10.41 -12.51 5.73
N LYS A 284 -9.36 -13.21 5.27
CA LYS A 284 -8.08 -12.64 4.84
C LYS A 284 -8.28 -11.60 3.73
N GLY A 285 -8.12 -10.32 4.07
CA GLY A 285 -8.37 -9.16 3.20
C GLY A 285 -9.63 -8.35 3.53
N SER A 286 -10.45 -8.81 4.48
CA SER A 286 -11.56 -8.04 5.04
C SER A 286 -11.05 -7.01 6.07
N ARG A 287 -11.95 -6.12 6.52
CA ARG A 287 -11.65 -5.15 7.59
C ARG A 287 -11.45 -5.83 8.95
N ILE A 288 -12.15 -6.95 9.16
CA ILE A 288 -12.14 -7.71 10.40
C ILE A 288 -11.00 -8.73 10.30
N LYS A 289 -9.87 -8.36 10.90
CA LYS A 289 -8.62 -9.12 10.77
C LYS A 289 -8.40 -10.14 11.87
N ASP A 290 -9.13 -10.00 12.97
CA ASP A 290 -9.08 -10.86 14.15
C ASP A 290 -10.37 -10.67 14.99
N PHE A 291 -10.51 -11.51 16.00
CA PHE A 291 -11.64 -11.51 16.92
C PHE A 291 -11.75 -10.20 17.73
N SER A 292 -10.63 -9.62 18.17
CA SER A 292 -10.63 -8.38 18.95
C SER A 292 -11.12 -7.19 18.12
N THR A 293 -10.75 -7.12 16.84
CA THR A 293 -11.25 -6.12 15.90
C THR A 293 -12.75 -6.26 15.68
N ALA A 294 -13.26 -7.50 15.58
CA ALA A 294 -14.70 -7.74 15.48
C ALA A 294 -15.44 -7.20 16.71
N CYS A 295 -15.02 -7.62 17.92
CA CYS A 295 -15.62 -7.17 19.18
C CYS A 295 -15.62 -5.63 19.32
N ALA A 296 -14.51 -5.00 18.93
CA ALA A 296 -14.39 -3.55 18.97
C ALA A 296 -15.41 -2.86 18.05
N ILE A 297 -15.54 -3.32 16.80
CA ILE A 297 -16.55 -2.80 15.87
C ILE A 297 -17.94 -2.97 16.45
N CYS A 298 -18.27 -4.16 16.91
CA CYS A 298 -19.60 -4.48 17.40
C CYS A 298 -19.98 -3.64 18.62
N LYS A 299 -19.02 -3.45 19.54
CA LYS A 299 -19.18 -2.51 20.65
C LYS A 299 -19.49 -1.10 20.14
N ALA A 300 -18.78 -0.59 19.14
CA ALA A 300 -18.99 0.76 18.60
C ALA A 300 -20.28 0.89 17.76
N GLU A 301 -20.75 -0.20 17.14
CA GLU A 301 -22.03 -0.27 16.43
C GLU A 301 -23.24 -0.41 17.37
N GLY A 302 -23.01 -0.59 18.68
CA GLY A 302 -24.09 -0.77 19.65
C GLY A 302 -24.73 -2.15 19.60
N LEU A 303 -24.02 -3.16 19.07
CA LEU A 303 -24.46 -4.55 19.09
C LEU A 303 -24.13 -5.19 20.44
N ASN A 304 -25.06 -6.00 20.95
CA ASN A 304 -24.91 -6.81 22.15
C ASN A 304 -24.46 -8.25 21.82
N PHE A 305 -24.86 -8.76 20.66
CA PHE A 305 -24.59 -10.13 20.22
C PHE A 305 -24.06 -10.19 18.80
N VAL A 306 -23.04 -11.01 18.55
CA VAL A 306 -22.48 -11.20 17.21
C VAL A 306 -22.12 -12.66 16.98
N SER A 307 -22.48 -13.18 15.81
CA SER A 307 -21.94 -14.43 15.28
C SER A 307 -20.95 -14.11 14.15
N LEU A 308 -19.75 -14.65 14.27
CA LEU A 308 -18.73 -14.57 13.23
C LEU A 308 -18.84 -15.77 12.30
N CYS A 309 -19.37 -15.56 11.10
CA CYS A 309 -19.33 -16.56 10.05
C CYS A 309 -17.92 -16.63 9.45
N SER A 310 -17.31 -17.80 9.59
CA SER A 310 -16.15 -18.16 8.79
C SER A 310 -16.59 -18.41 7.35
N VAL A 311 -15.87 -17.82 6.40
CA VAL A 311 -16.00 -17.95 4.94
C VAL A 311 -16.67 -19.22 4.39
N PRO A 312 -17.32 -19.13 3.22
CA PRO A 312 -17.85 -20.30 2.52
C PRO A 312 -16.80 -21.40 2.33
N TRP A 313 -17.25 -22.67 2.33
CA TRP A 313 -16.42 -23.88 2.42
C TRP A 313 -15.26 -23.98 1.42
N TRP A 314 -15.30 -23.24 0.31
CA TRP A 314 -14.26 -23.20 -0.72
C TRP A 314 -13.11 -22.22 -0.44
N ARG A 315 -13.08 -21.52 0.69
CA ARG A 315 -12.00 -20.58 1.08
C ARG A 315 -11.43 -20.79 2.50
N LYS A 316 -11.53 -22.00 3.06
CA LYS A 316 -11.12 -22.35 4.43
C LYS A 316 -9.70 -21.87 4.84
N GLU A 317 -8.75 -21.83 3.90
CA GLU A 317 -7.36 -21.38 4.15
C GLU A 317 -7.20 -19.88 4.44
N ARG A 318 -8.25 -19.08 4.18
CA ARG A 318 -8.27 -17.62 4.42
C ARG A 318 -9.02 -17.23 5.69
N CYS A 319 -9.41 -18.22 6.49
CA CYS A 319 -10.21 -17.95 7.67
C CYS A 319 -9.38 -17.36 8.80
N VAL A 320 -9.98 -16.39 9.49
CA VAL A 320 -9.36 -15.73 10.64
C VAL A 320 -9.81 -16.36 11.96
N ALA A 321 -10.98 -17.00 11.98
CA ALA A 321 -11.55 -17.67 13.13
C ALA A 321 -12.04 -19.07 12.72
N LYS A 322 -11.72 -20.12 13.48
CA LYS A 322 -12.35 -21.42 13.25
C LYS A 322 -13.84 -21.27 13.59
N SER A 323 -14.71 -21.76 12.71
CA SER A 323 -16.18 -21.79 12.86
C SER A 323 -16.60 -22.37 14.22
N ALA A 324 -16.78 -21.53 15.24
CA ALA A 324 -17.46 -21.83 16.53
C ALA A 324 -17.38 -20.67 17.57
N HIS A 325 -17.18 -19.40 17.19
CA HIS A 325 -17.09 -18.31 18.18
C HIS A 325 -18.35 -17.45 18.18
N PHE A 326 -19.25 -17.74 19.12
CA PHE A 326 -20.38 -16.88 19.50
C PHE A 326 -19.88 -15.76 20.42
N ILE A 327 -20.32 -14.53 20.19
CA ILE A 327 -20.00 -13.38 21.04
C ILE A 327 -21.29 -12.89 21.69
N ALA A 328 -21.44 -13.11 23.00
CA ALA A 328 -22.27 -12.27 23.85
C ALA A 328 -21.38 -11.15 24.39
N GLY A 329 -21.34 -10.03 23.67
CA GLY A 329 -20.59 -8.84 24.05
C GLY A 329 -21.52 -7.88 24.76
N ALA A 330 -21.93 -8.20 26.00
CA ALA A 330 -22.64 -7.24 26.81
C ALA A 330 -21.76 -6.00 26.98
N GLY A 331 -22.31 -4.82 26.68
CA GLY A 331 -21.68 -3.53 26.97
C GLY A 331 -21.54 -3.24 28.47
N TYR A 332 -21.81 -4.22 29.32
CA TYR A 332 -21.58 -4.26 30.76
C TYR A 332 -20.64 -5.45 31.03
N GLU A 333 -19.72 -5.28 31.99
CA GLU A 333 -18.56 -6.13 32.27
C GLU A 333 -18.77 -7.66 32.13
N PRO A 334 -17.72 -8.42 31.73
CA PRO A 334 -17.81 -9.84 31.42
C PRO A 334 -17.94 -10.67 32.71
N GLY A 335 -19.17 -10.95 33.12
CA GLY A 335 -19.49 -11.84 34.24
C GLY A 335 -20.12 -13.18 33.84
N PHE A 336 -20.29 -13.48 32.55
CA PHE A 336 -20.87 -14.76 32.13
C PHE A 336 -20.14 -15.33 30.93
N ALA A 337 -19.28 -16.32 31.19
CA ALA A 337 -18.93 -17.30 30.18
C ALA A 337 -20.05 -18.36 30.19
N PRO A 338 -20.89 -18.48 29.15
CA PRO A 338 -21.62 -19.72 28.96
C PRO A 338 -20.61 -20.73 28.41
N ALA A 339 -20.03 -21.51 29.33
CA ALA A 339 -19.72 -22.88 28.99
C ALA A 339 -21.07 -23.56 28.70
N GLY A 340 -21.49 -23.58 27.44
CA GLY A 340 -22.75 -24.20 27.07
C GLY A 340 -23.14 -23.89 25.63
N HIS A 341 -23.27 -24.94 24.84
CA HIS A 341 -24.09 -24.93 23.63
C HIS A 341 -25.46 -24.32 23.96
N MET A 342 -25.84 -23.21 23.33
CA MET A 342 -27.24 -22.80 23.27
C MET A 342 -27.87 -23.51 22.08
N ASP A 343 -28.59 -24.60 22.36
CA ASP A 343 -29.61 -25.12 21.45
C ASP A 343 -30.81 -24.17 21.52
N VAL A 344 -31.04 -23.41 20.44
CA VAL A 344 -32.29 -22.69 20.25
C VAL A 344 -33.31 -23.70 19.74
N VAL A 345 -34.10 -24.26 20.66
CA VAL A 345 -35.31 -25.02 20.34
C VAL A 345 -36.36 -24.02 19.83
N TRP A 346 -36.75 -24.15 18.56
CA TRP A 346 -37.95 -23.51 18.03
C TRP A 346 -39.19 -24.21 18.61
N SER A 347 -40.15 -23.45 19.14
CA SER A 347 -41.54 -23.89 19.34
C SER A 347 -42.40 -23.45 18.16
#